data_AF-A0A920LHB9-F1
#
_entry.id   AF-A0A920LHB9-F1
#
_cell.length_a   1.000
_cell.length_b   1.000
_cell.length_c   1.000
_cell.angle_alpha   90.00
_cell.angle_beta   90.00
_cell.angle_gamma   90.00
#
_symmetry.space_group_name_H-M   'P 1'
#
loop_
_entity.id
_entity.type
_entity.pdbx_description
1 polymer ?
#
loop_
_entity_poly.entity_id
_entity_poly.type
_entity_poly.pdbx_seq_one_letter_code
_entity_poly.pdbx_strand_id
1 'polypeptide(L)' 'MNKFNVFKQDLSELYSDKVPINLSPSLSFRSRCEFGYSKNAYTMKDSSKTIYLNKFLLADRSIQELMPKIIRNN' A
#
# COMPACT_ATOMS: atom_id res chain seq x y z
N MET A 1 -2.43 -13.92 12.36
CA MET A 1 -3.64 -14.59 11.84
C MET A 1 -3.58 -14.57 10.31
N ASN A 2 -3.70 -15.73 9.65
CA ASN A 2 -3.57 -15.82 8.19
C ASN A 2 -4.90 -15.38 7.52
N LYS A 3 -4.88 -14.27 6.77
CA LYS A 3 -6.06 -13.72 6.07
C LYS A 3 -6.75 -14.74 5.15
N PHE A 4 -6.00 -15.66 4.56
CA PHE A 4 -6.56 -16.69 3.68
C PHE A 4 -7.39 -17.73 4.42
N ASN A 5 -7.00 -18.08 5.65
CA ASN A 5 -7.74 -19.06 6.43
C ASN A 5 -9.06 -18.48 6.92
N VAL A 6 -9.05 -17.22 7.37
CA VAL A 6 -10.26 -16.49 7.74
C VAL A 6 -11.22 -16.40 6.56
N PHE A 7 -10.72 -15.95 5.40
CA PHE A 7 -11.53 -15.87 4.18
C PHE A 7 -12.16 -17.21 3.77
N LYS A 8 -11.41 -18.31 3.83
CA LYS A 8 -11.93 -19.65 3.51
C LYS A 8 -13.00 -20.11 4.50
N GLN A 9 -12.82 -19.82 5.78
CA GLN A 9 -13.79 -20.16 6.82
C GLN A 9 -15.10 -19.40 6.58
N ASP A 10 -15.02 -18.09 6.36
CA ASP A 10 -16.19 -17.23 6.12
C ASP A 10 -16.97 -17.64 4.85
N LEU A 11 -16.28 -18.16 3.84
CA LEU A 11 -16.90 -18.58 2.57
C LEU A 11 -17.43 -20.02 2.58
N SER A 12 -17.04 -20.84 3.56
CA SER A 12 -17.21 -22.30 3.50
C SER A 12 -18.67 -22.78 3.47
N GLU A 13 -19.60 -22.00 4.02
CA GLU A 13 -21.04 -22.30 4.01
C GLU A 13 -21.71 -21.99 2.66
N LEU A 14 -21.12 -21.10 1.86
CA LEU A 14 -21.70 -20.58 0.61
C LEU A 14 -20.97 -21.08 -0.65
N TYR A 15 -19.76 -21.63 -0.50
CA TYR A 15 -18.92 -22.01 -1.62
C TYR A 15 -18.13 -23.29 -1.29
N SER A 16 -18.50 -24.39 -1.96
CA SER A 16 -17.92 -25.72 -1.73
C SER A 16 -16.61 -25.97 -2.47
N ASP A 17 -16.32 -25.19 -3.51
CA ASP A 17 -15.15 -25.40 -4.35
C ASP A 17 -13.88 -24.77 -3.75
N LYS A 18 -12.73 -25.19 -4.27
CA LYS A 18 -11.46 -24.60 -3.89
C LYS A 18 -11.40 -23.14 -4.35
N VAL A 19 -11.27 -22.22 -3.39
CA VAL A 19 -11.07 -20.80 -3.66
C VAL A 19 -9.73 -20.56 -4.37
N PRO A 20 -9.69 -19.94 -5.56
CA PRO A 20 -8.47 -19.47 -6.18
C PRO A 20 -7.91 -18.25 -5.43
N ILE A 21 -6.64 -18.31 -5.05
CA ILE A 21 -5.95 -17.21 -4.37
C ILE A 21 -4.87 -16.66 -5.31
N ASN A 22 -5.02 -15.39 -5.68
CA ASN A 22 -4.02 -14.66 -6.47
C ASN A 22 -3.24 -13.73 -5.55
N LEU A 23 -1.92 -13.81 -5.61
CA LEU A 23 -1.03 -12.96 -4.81
C LEU A 23 -0.63 -11.74 -5.63
N SER A 24 -0.74 -10.55 -5.05
CA SER A 24 -0.11 -9.37 -5.63
C SER A 24 1.42 -9.48 -5.49
N PRO A 25 2.19 -8.76 -6.32
CA PRO A 25 3.60 -8.53 -6.06
C PRO A 25 3.82 -7.97 -4.65
N SER A 26 4.96 -8.30 -4.04
CA SER A 26 5.30 -7.87 -2.68
C SER A 26 5.59 -6.37 -2.59
N LEU A 27 5.92 -5.73 -3.71
CA LEU A 27 6.25 -4.29 -3.82
C LEU A 27 5.58 -3.71 -5.07
N SER A 28 5.50 -2.38 -5.13
CA SER A 28 5.00 -1.63 -6.29
C SER A 28 3.59 -2.00 -6.78
N PHE A 29 2.75 -2.56 -5.91
CA PHE A 29 1.40 -3.02 -6.28
C PHE A 29 0.33 -1.91 -6.21
N ARG A 30 0.64 -0.72 -5.69
CA ARG A 30 -0.32 0.39 -5.58
C ARG A 30 -0.16 1.41 -6.70
N SER A 31 -1.13 1.45 -7.60
CA SER A 31 -1.18 2.42 -8.71
C SER A 31 -1.59 3.84 -8.31
N ARG A 32 -2.03 4.06 -7.05
CA ARG A 32 -2.35 5.38 -6.48
C ARG A 32 -1.92 5.44 -5.03
N CYS A 33 -1.37 6.58 -4.62
CA CYS A 33 -1.02 6.86 -3.23
C CYS A 33 -1.37 8.32 -2.89
N GLU A 34 -1.76 8.54 -1.64
CA GLU A 34 -2.01 9.86 -1.07
C GLU A 34 -1.04 10.07 0.09
N PHE A 35 -0.44 11.25 0.14
CA PHE A 35 0.55 11.61 1.15
C PHE A 35 0.17 12.98 1.71
N GLY A 36 0.30 13.15 3.03
CA GLY A 36 0.33 14.48 3.61
C GLY A 36 1.62 15.20 3.21
N TYR A 37 1.69 16.50 3.45
CA TYR A 37 2.89 17.30 3.19
C TYR A 37 3.18 18.21 4.39
N SER A 38 4.40 18.15 4.91
CA SER A 38 4.84 19.00 6.02
C SER A 38 6.37 19.06 6.06
N LYS A 39 6.93 20.20 6.49
CA LYS A 39 8.39 20.40 6.62
C LYS A 39 9.18 19.96 5.38
N ASN A 40 8.68 20.32 4.19
CA ASN A 40 9.28 19.97 2.91
C ASN A 40 9.46 18.46 2.65
N ALA A 41 8.56 17.64 3.20
CA ALA A 41 8.60 16.19 3.06
C ALA A 41 7.18 15.61 2.95
N TYR A 42 7.05 14.47 2.26
CA TYR A 42 5.82 13.70 2.29
C TYR A 42 5.63 13.06 3.65
N THR A 43 4.38 12.91 4.06
CA THR A 43 4.04 12.32 5.35
C THR A 43 2.94 11.27 5.24
N MET A 44 3.00 10.29 6.13
CA MET A 44 1.93 9.33 6.39
C MET A 44 1.67 9.26 7.89
N LYS A 45 0.48 8.81 8.27
CA LYS A 45 0.15 8.47 9.65
C LYS A 45 0.33 6.99 9.87
N ASP A 46 1.10 6.66 10.90
CA ASP A 46 1.13 5.33 11.49
C ASP A 46 0.58 5.45 12.90
N SER A 47 -0.66 4.99 13.05
CA SER A 47 -1.44 5.17 14.28
C SER A 47 -1.48 6.67 14.67
N SER A 48 -0.80 7.08 15.74
CA SER A 48 -0.69 8.48 16.17
C SER A 48 0.57 9.21 15.66
N LYS A 49 1.54 8.48 15.10
CA LYS A 49 2.85 9.02 14.70
C LYS A 49 2.82 9.50 13.25
N THR A 50 3.40 10.67 12.99
CA THR A 50 3.70 11.12 11.63
C THR A 50 5.02 10.50 11.18
N ILE A 51 5.00 9.80 10.06
CA ILE A 51 6.18 9.28 9.36
C ILE A 51 6.50 10.22 8.21
N TYR A 52 7.76 10.63 8.08
CA TYR A 52 8.25 11.41 6.94
C TYR A 52 8.88 10.48 5.90
N LEU A 53 8.58 10.73 4.63
CA LEU A 53 8.88 9.81 3.54
C LEU A 53 9.60 10.54 2.40
N ASN A 54 10.69 9.94 1.95
CA ASN A 54 11.35 10.32 0.70
C ASN A 54 10.92 9.40 -0.47
N LYS A 55 10.44 8.19 -0.14
CA LYS A 55 10.03 7.15 -1.08
C LYS A 55 9.01 6.22 -0.42
N PHE A 56 8.11 5.66 -1.20
CA PHE A 56 7.13 4.67 -0.72
C PHE A 56 7.12 3.44 -1.63
N LEU A 57 7.80 2.35 -1.20
CA LEU A 57 8.09 1.18 -2.05
C LEU A 57 6.87 0.38 -2.50
N LEU A 58 5.71 0.61 -1.87
CA LEU A 58 4.46 -0.05 -2.26
C LEU A 58 3.76 0.67 -3.42
N ALA A 59 4.08 1.96 -3.64
CA ALA A 59 3.57 2.71 -4.79
C ALA A 59 4.18 2.16 -6.09
N ASP A 60 3.48 2.33 -7.20
CA ASP A 60 4.04 2.08 -8.52
C ASP A 60 5.37 2.85 -8.71
N ARG A 61 6.28 2.29 -9.51
CA ARG A 61 7.61 2.87 -9.73
C ARG A 61 7.54 4.30 -10.25
N SER A 62 6.59 4.61 -11.12
CA SER A 62 6.40 5.96 -11.65
C SER A 62 6.12 6.99 -10.54
N ILE A 63 5.30 6.63 -9.55
CA ILE A 63 5.00 7.46 -8.38
C ILE A 63 6.27 7.64 -7.54
N GLN A 64 7.00 6.56 -7.27
CA GLN A 64 8.23 6.61 -6.48
C GLN A 64 9.28 7.55 -7.10
N GLU A 65 9.40 7.55 -8.43
CA GLU A 65 10.32 8.42 -9.16
C GLU A 65 9.85 9.88 -9.20
N LEU A 66 8.53 10.09 -9.19
CA LEU A 66 7.92 11.42 -9.25
C LEU A 66 7.95 12.13 -7.89
N MET A 67 7.75 11.42 -6.78
CA MET A 67 7.77 11.96 -5.41
C MET A 67 8.92 12.97 -5.18
N PRO A 68 10.21 12.59 -5.31
CA PRO A 68 11.29 13.53 -5.04
C PRO A 68 11.39 14.68 -6.06
N LYS A 69 10.80 14.54 -7.25
CA LYS A 69 10.81 15.59 -8.28
C LYS A 69 9.81 16.69 -7.96
N ILE A 70 8.64 16.33 -7.44
CA ILE A 70 7.60 17.29 -7.06
C ILE A 70 8.06 18.17 -5.90
N ILE A 71 8.70 17.60 -4.86
CA ILE A 71 9.17 18.38 -3.71
C ILE A 71 10.27 19.37 -4.09
N ARG A 72 11.23 18.95 -4.95
CA ARG A 72 12.37 19.79 -5.34
C ARG A 72 12.00 21.00 -6.21
N ASN A 73 10.80 21.01 -6.78
CA ASN A 73 10.32 22.07 -7.67
C ASN A 73 9.34 23.04 -6.97
N ASN A 74 9.12 22.89 -5.66
CA ASN A 74 8.38 23.84 -4.81
C ASN A 74 9.35 24.70 -4.00
#